data_AF-A0A845KYJ9-F1
#
_entry.id   AF-A0A845KYJ9-F1
#
_cell.length_a   1.000
_cell.length_b   1.000
_cell.length_c   1.000
_cell.angle_alpha   90.00
_cell.angle_beta   90.00
_cell.angle_gamma   90.00
#
_symmetry.space_group_name_H-M   'P 1'
#
loop_
_entity.id
_entity.type
_entity.pdbx_description
1 polymer ?
#
loop_
_entity_poly.entity_id
_entity_poly.type
_entity_poly.pdbx_seq_one_letter_code
_entity_poly.pdbx_strand_id
1 'polypeptide(L)'
;MYFRKSITLDVDGQPVEAWVYVGIPEAFTDVSVDFEPLATKEIPANVDMYALVDFLNDTLKDKGLLFGVRKNGETMTISIYEV
;
A
#
# COMPACT_ATOMS: atom_id res chain seq x y z
N MET A 1 -3.73 5.58 2.25
CA MET A 1 -2.99 4.32 2.03
C MET A 1 -3.75 3.50 0.99
N TYR A 2 -3.07 2.91 0.01
CA TYR A 2 -3.71 2.20 -1.11
C TYR A 2 -3.17 0.78 -1.19
N PHE A 3 -4.02 -0.19 -1.52
CA PHE A 3 -3.59 -1.52 -1.92
C PHE A 3 -4.03 -1.78 -3.36
N ARG A 4 -3.24 -2.57 -4.10
CA ARG A 4 -3.55 -2.93 -5.48
C ARG A 4 -4.42 -4.19 -5.47
N LYS A 5 -5.56 -4.15 -6.15
CA LYS A 5 -6.44 -5.32 -6.35
C LYS A 5 -6.67 -5.53 -7.84
N SER A 6 -6.64 -6.77 -8.32
CA SER A 6 -7.11 -7.06 -9.67
C SER A 6 -8.63 -7.17 -9.66
N ILE A 7 -9.26 -6.56 -10.65
CA ILE A 7 -10.68 -6.66 -10.92
C ILE A 7 -10.86 -7.07 -12.37
N THR A 8 -11.95 -7.79 -12.65
CA THR A 8 -12.36 -8.09 -14.03
C THR A 8 -13.42 -7.08 -14.44
N LEU A 9 -13.13 -6.33 -15.50
CA LEU A 9 -14.05 -5.38 -16.13
C LEU A 9 -14.59 -5.99 -17.41
N ASP A 10 -15.88 -5.85 -17.67
CA ASP A 10 -16.43 -6.12 -19.01
C ASP A 10 -16.28 -4.85 -19.85
N VAL A 11 -15.54 -4.94 -20.95
CA VAL A 11 -15.37 -3.87 -21.93
C VAL A 11 -15.82 -4.42 -23.28
N ASP A 12 -16.96 -3.92 -23.76
CA ASP A 12 -17.57 -4.34 -25.03
C ASP A 12 -17.80 -5.86 -25.16
N GLY A 13 -18.21 -6.51 -24.06
CA GLY A 13 -18.45 -7.95 -24.01
C GLY A 13 -17.17 -8.80 -23.87
N GLN A 14 -16.02 -8.16 -23.66
CA GLN A 14 -14.76 -8.84 -23.39
C GLN A 14 -14.31 -8.61 -21.94
N PRO A 15 -14.02 -9.68 -21.17
CA PRO A 15 -13.46 -9.53 -19.84
C PRO A 15 -12.00 -9.07 -19.91
N VAL A 16 -11.68 -7.99 -19.21
CA VAL A 16 -10.35 -7.38 -19.10
C VAL A 16 -9.94 -7.37 -17.63
N GLU A 17 -8.77 -7.94 -17.31
CA GLU A 17 -8.18 -7.80 -15.98
C GLU A 17 -7.51 -6.43 -15.85
N ALA A 18 -7.93 -5.67 -14.85
CA ALA A 18 -7.36 -4.36 -14.54
C ALA A 18 -6.88 -4.34 -13.09
N TRP A 19 -5.73 -3.71 -12.88
CA TRP A 19 -5.23 -3.41 -11.54
C TRP A 19 -5.77 -2.05 -11.09
N VAL A 20 -6.48 -2.03 -9.97
CA VAL A 20 -6.96 -0.80 -9.36
C VAL A 20 -6.23 -0.54 -8.05
N TYR A 21 -5.91 0.74 -7.81
CA TYR A 21 -5.47 1.21 -6.51
C TYR A 21 -6.70 1.49 -5.66
N VAL A 22 -7.02 0.58 -4.75
CA VAL A 22 -8.13 0.74 -3.81
C VAL A 22 -7.59 1.49 -2.61
N GLY A 23 -8.06 2.71 -2.44
CA GLY A 23 -7.87 3.44 -1.20
C GLY A 23 -8.66 2.77 -0.08
N ILE A 24 -8.08 2.65 1.11
CA ILE A 24 -8.82 2.23 2.31
C ILE A 24 -9.93 3.28 2.53
N PRO A 25 -11.23 2.94 2.39
CA PRO A 25 -12.33 3.92 2.43
C PRO A 25 -12.32 4.78 3.69
N GLU A 26 -11.92 4.19 4.83
CA GLU A 26 -11.75 4.84 6.13
C GLU A 26 -10.66 5.94 6.14
N ALA A 27 -9.73 5.92 5.18
CA ALA A 27 -8.73 6.97 4.98
C ALA A 27 -9.23 8.13 4.10
N PHE A 28 -10.43 8.00 3.52
CA PHE A 28 -11.07 9.01 2.67
C PHE A 28 -12.41 9.51 3.23
N THR A 29 -12.93 8.90 4.29
CA THR A 29 -13.98 9.50 5.11
C THR A 29 -13.38 10.60 5.95
N ASP A 30 -14.09 11.73 6.10
CA ASP A 30 -13.74 12.92 6.89
C ASP A 30 -13.62 12.67 8.42
N VAL A 31 -13.48 11.40 8.80
CA VAL A 31 -13.14 10.88 10.13
C VAL A 31 -11.79 10.20 9.93
N SER A 32 -10.73 10.80 10.46
CA SER A 32 -9.39 10.21 10.45
C SER A 32 -9.41 8.89 11.21
N VAL A 33 -9.57 7.77 10.50
CA VAL A 33 -9.21 6.47 11.05
C VAL A 33 -7.68 6.44 11.05
N ASP A 34 -7.11 6.75 12.21
CA ASP A 34 -5.68 6.62 12.44
C ASP A 34 -5.34 5.13 12.40
N PHE A 35 -4.93 4.64 11.22
CA PHE A 35 -4.26 3.36 11.12
C PHE A 35 -2.91 3.49 11.84
N GLU A 36 -2.86 3.04 13.09
CA GLU A 36 -1.61 2.98 13.83
C GLU A 36 -0.74 1.84 13.26
N PRO A 37 0.53 2.13 12.90
CA PRO A 37 1.45 1.11 12.45
C PRO A 37 1.82 0.18 13.61
N LEU A 38 1.84 -1.14 13.34
CA LEU A 38 2.42 -2.14 14.24
C LEU A 38 3.88 -1.83 14.57
N ALA A 39 4.61 -1.30 13.59
CA ALA A 39 6.00 -0.88 13.74
C ALA A 39 6.36 0.21 12.73
N THR A 40 7.30 1.07 13.12
CA THR A 40 7.94 2.02 12.22
C THR A 40 9.45 2.00 12.37
N LYS A 41 10.15 2.30 11.28
CA LYS A 41 11.60 2.48 11.28
C LYS A 41 11.99 3.61 10.35
N GLU A 42 12.75 4.57 10.88
CA GLU A 42 13.40 5.60 10.07
C GLU A 42 14.77 5.11 9.60
N ILE A 43 15.05 5.31 8.32
CA ILE A 43 16.31 4.96 7.64
C ILE A 43 16.72 6.09 6.69
N PRO A 44 18.01 6.20 6.30
CA PRO A 44 18.42 7.10 5.22
C PRO A 44 17.60 6.84 3.94
N ALA A 45 17.26 7.90 3.22
CA ALA A 45 16.45 7.81 2.02
C ALA A 45 17.15 6.96 0.95
N ASN A 46 16.50 5.87 0.56
CA ASN A 46 16.97 4.97 -0.49
C ASN A 46 15.83 4.67 -1.48
N VAL A 47 16.06 4.96 -2.76
CA VAL A 47 15.06 4.77 -3.83
C VAL A 47 14.66 3.31 -4.02
N ASP A 48 15.54 2.35 -3.70
CA ASP A 48 15.27 0.91 -3.83
C ASP A 48 14.21 0.44 -2.82
N MET A 49 13.96 1.21 -1.76
CA MET A 49 12.95 0.86 -0.76
C MET A 49 11.54 0.86 -1.32
N TYR A 50 11.25 1.65 -2.37
CA TYR A 50 9.94 1.62 -3.03
C TYR A 50 9.70 0.25 -3.69
N ALA A 51 10.67 -0.22 -4.48
CA ALA A 51 10.58 -1.52 -5.13
C ALA A 51 10.53 -2.67 -4.12
N LEU A 52 11.29 -2.56 -3.01
CA LEU A 52 11.23 -3.54 -1.93
C LEU A 52 9.85 -3.57 -1.26
N VAL A 53 9.27 -2.42 -0.95
CA VAL A 53 7.92 -2.33 -0.35
C VAL A 53 6.87 -2.89 -1.29
N ASP A 54 6.94 -2.60 -2.59
CA ASP A 54 6.04 -3.17 -3.58
C ASP A 54 6.15 -4.71 -3.64
N PHE A 55 7.37 -5.24 -3.64
CA PHE A 55 7.60 -6.68 -3.57
C PHE A 55 7.01 -7.33 -2.31
N LEU A 56 7.20 -6.70 -1.14
CA LEU A 56 6.64 -7.20 0.11
C LEU A 56 5.11 -7.19 0.09
N ASN A 57 4.51 -6.10 -0.39
CA ASN A 57 3.05 -6.00 -0.52
C ASN A 57 2.49 -7.03 -1.49
N ASP A 58 3.13 -7.24 -2.65
CA ASP A 58 2.68 -8.24 -3.63
C ASP A 58 2.81 -9.68 -3.14
N THR A 59 3.85 -9.98 -2.36
CA THR A 59 4.15 -11.35 -1.89
C THR A 59 3.50 -11.71 -0.55
N LEU A 60 3.11 -10.73 0.27
CA LEU A 60 2.54 -10.94 1.60
C LEU A 60 1.09 -10.44 1.74
N LYS A 61 0.45 -9.98 0.65
CA LYS A 61 -0.95 -9.49 0.64
C LYS A 61 -1.96 -10.42 1.33
N ASP A 62 -1.78 -11.74 1.21
CA ASP A 62 -2.72 -12.72 1.75
C ASP A 62 -2.53 -12.95 3.27
N LYS A 63 -1.56 -12.28 3.89
CA LYS A 63 -1.27 -12.37 5.33
C LYS A 63 -1.86 -11.25 6.16
N GLY A 64 -2.68 -10.37 5.59
CA GLY A 64 -3.24 -9.21 6.32
C GLY A 64 -2.16 -8.21 6.73
N LEU A 65 -1.05 -8.12 5.98
CA LEU A 65 0.05 -7.20 6.24
C LEU A 65 0.18 -6.20 5.11
N LEU A 66 0.43 -4.95 5.48
CA LEU A 66 0.71 -3.86 4.54
C LEU A 66 1.97 -3.10 4.96
N PHE A 67 2.84 -2.86 3.98
CA PHE A 67 4.10 -2.15 4.17
C PHE A 67 3.98 -0.77 3.52
N GLY A 68 4.27 0.27 4.29
CA GLY A 68 4.32 1.65 3.84
C GLY A 68 5.76 2.17 3.76
N VAL A 69 6.00 3.07 2.81
CA VAL A 69 7.23 3.88 2.73
C VAL A 69 6.86 5.34 2.49
N ARG A 70 7.43 6.22 3.32
CA ARG A 70 7.28 7.67 3.19
C ARG A 70 8.65 8.34 3.25
N LYS A 71 9.01 9.10 2.23
CA LYS A 71 10.23 9.92 2.21
C LYS A 71 10.01 11.23 2.97
N ASN A 72 10.93 11.57 3.86
CA ASN A 72 10.97 12.79 4.66
C ASN A 72 12.36 13.44 4.53
N GLY A 73 12.61 14.12 3.40
CA GLY A 73 13.91 14.74 3.13
C GLY A 73 15.01 13.69 2.89
N GLU A 74 16.02 13.68 3.76
CA GLU A 74 17.17 12.76 3.70
C GLU A 74 16.90 11.40 4.33
N THR A 75 15.76 11.24 5.02
CA THR A 75 15.33 9.97 5.60
C THR A 75 14.03 9.50 4.97
N MET A 76 13.67 8.27 5.27
CA MET A 76 12.37 7.70 4.97
C MET A 76 11.91 6.81 6.11
N THR A 77 10.60 6.79 6.33
CA THR A 77 9.95 5.95 7.31
C THR A 77 9.36 4.74 6.60
N ILE A 78 9.77 3.55 7.04
CA ILE A 78 9.10 2.30 6.72
C ILE A 78 8.09 2.02 7.84
N SER A 79 6.88 1.63 7.46
CA SER A 79 5.78 1.34 8.37
C SER A 79 5.19 -0.04 8.07
N ILE A 80 4.78 -0.76 9.09
CA ILE A 80 4.09 -2.05 8.97
C ILE A 80 2.71 -1.90 9.59
N TYR A 81 1.68 -2.34 8.88
CA TYR A 81 0.28 -2.28 9.31
C TYR A 81 -0.35 -3.67 9.27
N GLU A 82 -1.32 -3.89 10.14
CA GLU A 82 -2.29 -4.98 10.05
C GLU A 82 -3.52 -4.49 9.29
N VAL A 83 -4.04 -5.30 8.36
CA VAL A 83 -5.20 -5.00 7.49
C VAL A 83 -6.16 -6.18 7.40
#